data_AF-A0A381RLD6-F1
#
_entry.id   AF-A0A381RLD6-F1
#
_cell.length_a   1.000
_cell.length_b   1.000
_cell.length_c   1.000
_cell.angle_alpha   90.00
_cell.angle_beta   90.00
_cell.angle_gamma   90.00
#
_symmetry.space_group_name_H-M   'P 1'
#
loop_
_entity.id
_entity.type
_entity.pdbx_description
1 polymer ?
#
loop_
_entity_poly.entity_id
_entity_poly.type
_entity_poly.pdbx_seq_one_letter_code
_entity_poly.pdbx_strand_id
1 'polypeptide(L)'
;MEQELTGLRRELIDIETVTGVHPQVEFRVLGVGPEQAGGSLTALLKGSRSKVDGVLVVGVAGGVDPELETGDLLLAGRYALQNGASQGAGSAIRPNPQMLQSAQQAALDLSVPTFDGGSLTVDHLVAEPQERQELLIQYQIHSVNMEDYRAAEAAQKAGVPFLSVRVVLDTAGQRLPG
;
A
#
# COMPACT_ATOMS: atom_id res chain seq x y z
N MET A 1 9.75 12.40 -5.46
CA MET A 1 9.11 12.24 -4.15
C MET A 1 8.26 13.44 -3.71
N GLU A 2 8.75 14.58 -3.18
CA GLU A 2 7.81 15.69 -2.81
C GLU A 2 7.02 16.27 -4.00
N GLN A 3 7.61 16.23 -5.21
CA GLN A 3 6.90 16.62 -6.43
C GLN A 3 5.65 15.74 -6.69
N GLU A 4 5.65 14.46 -6.31
CA GLU A 4 4.52 13.54 -6.50
C GLU A 4 3.32 13.94 -5.63
N LEU A 5 3.56 14.56 -4.47
CA LEU A 5 2.49 15.06 -3.60
C LEU A 5 1.81 16.31 -4.18
N THR A 6 2.42 16.99 -5.15
CA THR A 6 1.83 18.20 -5.78
C THR A 6 0.53 17.86 -6.49
N GLY A 7 0.46 16.71 -7.17
CA GLY A 7 -0.76 16.24 -7.83
C GLY A 7 -1.87 16.00 -6.81
N LEU A 8 -1.61 15.22 -5.76
CA LEU A 8 -2.58 14.92 -4.71
C LEU A 8 -3.08 16.18 -3.96
N ARG A 9 -2.18 17.13 -3.70
CA ARG A 9 -2.54 18.43 -3.08
C ARG A 9 -3.46 19.24 -3.98
N ARG A 10 -3.23 19.21 -5.30
CA ARG A 10 -4.10 19.88 -6.28
C ARG A 10 -5.48 19.23 -6.31
N GLU A 11 -5.58 17.92 -6.34
CA GLU A 11 -6.86 17.21 -6.31
C GLU A 11 -7.68 17.54 -5.04
N LEU A 12 -7.03 17.68 -3.87
CA LEU A 12 -7.75 18.12 -2.66
C LEU A 12 -8.32 19.54 -2.79
N ILE A 13 -7.57 20.47 -3.41
CA ILE A 13 -8.05 21.84 -3.65
C ILE A 13 -9.25 21.82 -4.60
N ASP A 14 -9.21 20.97 -5.62
CA ASP A 14 -10.31 20.83 -6.57
C ASP A 14 -11.56 20.24 -5.89
N ILE A 15 -11.41 19.23 -5.03
CA ILE A 15 -12.50 18.70 -4.19
C ILE A 15 -13.09 19.78 -3.30
N GLU A 16 -12.25 20.55 -2.61
CA GLU A 16 -12.68 21.66 -1.75
C GLU A 16 -13.46 22.71 -2.55
N THR A 17 -12.96 23.08 -3.72
CA THR A 17 -13.57 24.07 -4.61
C THR A 17 -14.95 23.61 -5.10
N VAL A 18 -15.10 22.33 -5.42
CA VAL A 18 -16.35 21.76 -5.96
C VAL A 18 -17.38 21.48 -4.87
N THR A 19 -16.94 21.00 -3.70
CA THR A 19 -17.84 20.47 -2.65
C THR A 19 -18.04 21.42 -1.47
N GLY A 20 -17.14 22.40 -1.28
CA GLY A 20 -17.09 23.23 -0.08
C GLY A 20 -16.63 22.49 1.18
N VAL A 21 -16.22 21.22 1.06
CA VAL A 21 -15.70 20.42 2.17
C VAL A 21 -14.19 20.61 2.25
N HIS A 22 -13.69 20.95 3.44
CA HIS A 22 -12.26 21.02 3.72
C HIS A 22 -11.75 19.68 4.29
N PRO A 23 -11.08 18.83 3.49
CA PRO A 23 -10.63 17.54 3.96
C PRO A 23 -9.43 17.74 4.90
N GLN A 24 -9.49 17.21 6.11
CA GLN A 24 -8.36 17.24 7.05
C GLN A 24 -7.37 16.11 6.73
N VAL A 25 -6.66 16.25 5.61
CA VAL A 25 -5.70 15.25 5.12
C VAL A 25 -4.29 15.84 5.10
N GLU A 26 -3.34 15.10 5.68
CA GLU A 26 -1.92 15.45 5.66
C GLU A 26 -1.15 14.48 4.75
N PHE A 27 -0.44 15.02 3.76
CA PHE A 27 0.42 14.23 2.89
C PHE A 27 1.86 14.17 3.41
N ARG A 28 2.43 12.96 3.44
CA ARG A 28 3.80 12.67 3.85
C ARG A 28 4.40 11.59 2.96
N VAL A 29 5.69 11.67 2.73
CA VAL A 29 6.48 10.63 2.06
C VAL A 29 7.10 9.73 3.13
N LEU A 30 6.90 8.41 3.01
CA LEU A 30 7.45 7.43 3.96
C LEU A 30 8.88 6.96 3.64
N GLY A 31 9.31 7.15 2.39
CA GLY A 31 10.57 6.62 1.88
C GLY A 31 10.47 5.17 1.43
N VAL A 32 11.46 4.73 0.65
CA VAL A 32 11.49 3.40 0.04
C VAL A 32 12.12 2.40 1.01
N GLY A 33 11.51 1.22 1.12
CA GLY A 33 12.04 0.12 1.92
C GLY A 33 11.33 -0.04 3.26
N PRO A 34 11.24 -1.29 3.77
CA PRO A 34 10.36 -1.64 4.87
C PRO A 34 10.69 -0.87 6.15
N GLU A 35 11.96 -0.85 6.53
CA GLU A 35 12.41 -0.21 7.77
C GLU A 35 12.28 1.32 7.71
N GLN A 36 12.59 1.92 6.56
CA GLN A 36 12.45 3.36 6.36
C GLN A 36 10.98 3.80 6.44
N ALA A 37 10.08 3.07 5.78
CA ALA A 37 8.66 3.38 5.77
C ALA A 37 8.02 3.22 7.16
N GLY A 38 8.29 2.10 7.84
CA GLY A 38 7.80 1.84 9.19
C GLY A 38 8.35 2.84 10.22
N GLY A 39 9.65 3.17 10.13
CA GLY A 39 10.30 4.16 10.99
C GLY A 39 9.72 5.57 10.80
N SER A 40 9.54 5.99 9.54
CA SER A 40 8.97 7.29 9.20
C SER A 40 7.53 7.42 9.70
N LEU A 41 6.68 6.41 9.48
CA LEU A 41 5.30 6.44 9.97
C LEU A 41 5.25 6.43 11.49
N THR A 42 6.11 5.67 12.16
CA THR A 42 6.22 5.68 13.62
C THR A 42 6.56 7.09 14.14
N ALA A 43 7.52 7.77 13.51
CA ALA A 43 7.92 9.12 13.89
C ALA A 43 6.79 10.14 13.66
N LEU A 44 6.08 10.04 12.54
CA LEU A 44 4.93 10.90 12.21
C LEU A 44 3.80 10.74 13.24
N LEU A 45 3.39 9.51 13.55
CA LEU A 45 2.31 9.24 14.50
C LEU A 45 2.67 9.69 15.93
N LYS A 46 3.94 9.53 16.36
CA LYS A 46 4.41 10.01 17.66
C LYS A 46 4.54 11.54 17.74
N GLY A 47 4.93 12.18 16.64
CA GLY A 47 5.14 13.62 16.55
C GLY A 47 3.86 14.42 16.30
N SER A 48 2.76 13.75 15.93
CA SER A 48 1.48 14.41 15.66
C SER A 48 0.93 15.10 16.90
N ARG A 49 0.54 16.37 16.75
CA ARG A 49 -0.13 17.16 17.79
C ARG A 49 -1.63 16.88 17.88
N SER A 50 -2.19 16.31 16.82
CA SER A 50 -3.62 15.98 16.71
C SER A 50 -3.79 14.46 16.60
N LYS A 51 -4.97 13.96 16.99
CA LYS A 51 -5.33 12.56 16.79
C LYS A 51 -5.35 12.27 15.28
N VAL A 52 -4.66 11.20 14.87
CA VAL A 52 -4.72 10.67 13.51
C VAL A 52 -5.80 9.59 13.48
N ASP A 53 -6.84 9.82 12.68
CA ASP A 53 -8.00 8.91 12.60
C ASP A 53 -7.82 7.76 11.59
N GLY A 54 -6.81 7.85 10.73
CA GLY A 54 -6.44 6.78 9.82
C GLY A 54 -5.20 7.10 8.99
N VAL A 55 -4.57 6.07 8.46
CA VAL A 55 -3.42 6.14 7.56
C VAL A 55 -3.78 5.43 6.27
N LEU A 56 -3.72 6.16 5.15
CA LEU A 56 -3.85 5.63 3.81
C LEU A 56 -2.49 5.70 3.12
N VAL A 57 -1.90 4.54 2.83
CA VAL A 57 -0.69 4.46 1.99
C VAL A 57 -1.13 4.32 0.54
N VAL A 58 -0.68 5.23 -0.31
CA VAL A 58 -0.89 5.18 -1.75
C VAL A 58 0.45 4.99 -2.45
N GLY A 59 0.49 4.15 -3.48
CA GLY A 59 1.72 3.92 -4.22
C GLY A 59 1.55 2.89 -5.33
N VAL A 60 2.68 2.36 -5.80
CA VAL A 60 2.71 1.30 -6.81
C VAL A 60 3.12 -0.03 -6.21
N ALA A 61 2.86 -1.10 -6.93
CA ALA A 61 3.28 -2.46 -6.64
C ALA A 61 3.65 -3.22 -7.93
N GLY A 62 4.51 -4.22 -7.79
CA GLY A 62 4.74 -5.21 -8.84
C GLY A 62 3.71 -6.33 -8.75
N GLY A 63 3.14 -6.73 -9.89
CA GLY A 63 2.24 -7.87 -10.02
C GLY A 63 3.02 -9.18 -9.93
N VAL A 64 2.52 -10.10 -9.13
CA VAL A 64 3.04 -11.47 -8.98
C VAL A 64 2.06 -12.50 -9.52
N ASP A 65 0.76 -12.25 -9.35
CA ASP A 65 -0.29 -13.02 -10.00
C ASP A 65 -0.28 -12.76 -11.52
N PRO A 66 -0.23 -13.80 -12.38
CA PRO A 66 -0.31 -13.65 -13.83
C PRO A 66 -1.59 -13.00 -14.35
N GLU A 67 -2.66 -12.96 -13.56
CA GLU A 67 -3.93 -12.31 -13.93
C GLU A 67 -3.90 -10.78 -13.74
N LEU A 68 -2.87 -10.23 -13.06
CA LEU A 68 -2.75 -8.79 -12.84
C LEU A 68 -2.16 -8.07 -14.06
N GLU A 69 -2.82 -6.99 -14.45
CA GLU A 69 -2.42 -6.08 -15.51
C GLU A 69 -1.95 -4.73 -14.97
N THR A 70 -1.10 -4.03 -15.72
CA THR A 70 -0.68 -2.67 -15.38
C THR A 70 -1.89 -1.75 -15.29
N GLY A 71 -2.01 -1.02 -14.19
CA GLY A 71 -3.14 -0.14 -13.91
C GLY A 71 -4.19 -0.72 -12.96
N ASP A 72 -4.12 -2.03 -12.66
CA ASP A 72 -5.03 -2.65 -11.70
C ASP A 72 -4.90 -2.04 -10.30
N LEU A 73 -6.05 -1.77 -9.67
CA LEU A 73 -6.12 -1.22 -8.32
C LEU A 73 -6.13 -2.35 -7.29
N LEU A 74 -5.13 -2.36 -6.43
CA LEU A 74 -4.95 -3.37 -5.40
C LEU A 74 -5.47 -2.85 -4.05
N LEU A 75 -6.45 -3.56 -3.50
CA LEU A 75 -7.01 -3.37 -2.16
C LEU A 75 -6.71 -4.61 -1.32
N ALA A 76 -5.44 -4.80 -0.98
CA ALA A 76 -4.97 -6.06 -0.43
C ALA A 76 -5.65 -6.46 0.88
N GLY A 77 -6.20 -7.67 0.94
CA GLY A 77 -6.88 -8.20 2.13
C GLY A 77 -5.93 -8.60 3.27
N ARG A 78 -4.63 -8.65 3.00
CA ARG A 78 -3.56 -8.93 3.98
C ARG A 78 -2.21 -8.38 3.52
N TYR A 79 -1.38 -7.98 4.47
CA TYR A 79 0.01 -7.58 4.28
C TYR A 79 0.93 -8.58 4.97
N ALA A 80 1.94 -9.08 4.26
CA ALA A 80 2.98 -9.98 4.79
C ALA A 80 4.37 -9.36 4.58
N LEU A 81 5.37 -9.80 5.35
CA LEU A 81 6.77 -9.40 5.20
C LEU A 81 7.61 -10.60 4.75
N GLN A 82 8.40 -10.43 3.70
CA GLN A 82 9.36 -11.44 3.26
C GLN A 82 10.32 -11.76 4.41
N ASN A 83 10.55 -13.06 4.66
CA ASN A 83 11.40 -13.54 5.77
C ASN A 83 10.97 -13.14 7.19
N GLY A 84 9.89 -12.36 7.36
CA GLY A 84 9.27 -12.12 8.67
C GLY A 84 8.66 -13.40 9.26
N ALA A 85 8.44 -14.41 8.39
CA ALA A 85 7.85 -15.71 8.67
C ALA A 85 8.88 -16.85 8.78
N SER A 86 10.00 -16.65 9.47
CA SER A 86 10.73 -17.79 10.07
C SER A 86 9.86 -18.62 11.07
N GLN A 87 8.55 -18.32 11.20
CA GLN A 87 7.53 -19.05 11.97
C GLN A 87 6.17 -19.24 11.24
N GLY A 88 6.17 -19.59 9.95
CA GLY A 88 4.94 -19.95 9.23
C GLY A 88 4.04 -18.77 8.87
N ALA A 89 2.98 -19.02 8.10
CA ALA A 89 2.07 -18.04 7.49
C ALA A 89 1.25 -17.15 8.49
N GLY A 90 1.73 -16.91 9.70
CA GLY A 90 0.97 -16.38 10.84
C GLY A 90 1.07 -14.88 11.12
N SER A 91 2.07 -14.14 10.61
CA SER A 91 2.15 -12.69 10.84
C SER A 91 1.75 -11.93 9.59
N ALA A 92 0.44 -11.92 9.33
CA ALA A 92 -0.14 -11.04 8.32
C ALA A 92 -1.01 -9.99 9.02
N ILE A 93 -0.82 -8.73 8.66
CA ILE A 93 -1.66 -7.63 9.15
C ILE A 93 -2.80 -7.45 8.16
N ARG A 94 -4.02 -7.26 8.66
CA ARG A 94 -5.20 -6.98 7.83
C ARG A 94 -5.48 -5.47 7.81
N PRO A 95 -6.03 -4.94 6.70
CA PRO A 95 -6.52 -3.56 6.65
C PRO A 95 -7.61 -3.31 7.69
N ASN A 96 -7.82 -2.04 8.03
CA ASN A 96 -9.02 -1.64 8.74
C ASN A 96 -10.25 -1.91 7.85
N PRO A 97 -11.29 -2.61 8.36
CA PRO A 97 -12.42 -3.05 7.54
C PRO A 97 -13.28 -1.89 7.02
N GLN A 98 -13.43 -0.81 7.79
CA GLN A 98 -14.20 0.36 7.37
C GLN A 98 -13.49 1.13 6.27
N MET A 99 -12.17 1.31 6.40
CA MET A 99 -11.37 1.94 5.34
C MET A 99 -11.39 1.11 4.06
N LEU A 100 -11.24 -0.21 4.18
CA LEU A 100 -11.31 -1.13 3.03
C LEU A 100 -12.67 -1.01 2.31
N GLN A 101 -13.77 -1.05 3.06
CA GLN A 101 -15.11 -0.91 2.50
C GLN A 101 -15.30 0.44 1.77
N SER A 102 -14.82 1.54 2.37
CA SER A 102 -14.87 2.86 1.72
C SER A 102 -14.05 2.90 0.43
N ALA A 103 -12.88 2.27 0.39
CA ALA A 103 -12.06 2.20 -0.82
C ALA A 103 -12.70 1.34 -1.91
N GLN A 104 -13.33 0.22 -1.54
CA GLN A 104 -14.09 -0.61 -2.48
C GLN A 104 -15.27 0.16 -3.08
N GLN A 105 -16.01 0.91 -2.25
CA GLN A 105 -17.10 1.76 -2.74
C GLN A 105 -16.59 2.86 -3.67
N ALA A 106 -15.50 3.54 -3.31
CA ALA A 106 -14.91 4.57 -4.16
C ALA A 106 -14.44 4.01 -5.52
N ALA A 107 -13.85 2.82 -5.53
CA ALA A 107 -13.45 2.16 -6.78
C ALA A 107 -14.66 1.78 -7.64
N LEU A 108 -15.73 1.27 -7.02
CA LEU A 108 -16.99 0.96 -7.70
C LEU A 108 -17.61 2.22 -8.33
N ASP A 109 -17.66 3.32 -7.59
CA ASP A 109 -18.21 4.60 -8.08
C ASP A 109 -17.41 5.14 -9.28
N LEU A 110 -16.09 4.88 -9.31
CA LEU A 110 -15.20 5.22 -10.42
C LEU A 110 -15.16 4.17 -11.53
N SER A 111 -15.88 3.06 -11.39
CA SER A 111 -15.83 1.90 -12.30
C SER A 111 -14.41 1.35 -12.51
N VAL A 112 -13.60 1.39 -11.45
CA VAL A 112 -12.24 0.85 -11.43
C VAL A 112 -12.28 -0.56 -10.84
N PRO A 113 -11.84 -1.59 -11.58
CA PRO A 113 -11.71 -2.95 -11.04
C PRO A 113 -10.74 -2.98 -9.85
N THR A 114 -11.09 -3.75 -8.82
CA THR A 114 -10.25 -3.93 -7.65
C THR A 114 -9.83 -5.38 -7.50
N PHE A 115 -8.59 -5.61 -7.08
CA PHE A 115 -8.08 -6.92 -6.70
C PHE A 115 -7.81 -6.97 -5.19
N ASP A 116 -8.33 -7.99 -4.52
CA ASP A 116 -8.33 -8.13 -3.06
C ASP A 116 -7.31 -9.16 -2.52
N GLY A 117 -6.29 -9.46 -3.33
CA GLY A 117 -5.23 -10.42 -3.03
C GLY A 117 -4.30 -10.05 -1.86
N GLY A 118 -3.36 -10.95 -1.56
CA GLY A 118 -2.32 -10.70 -0.55
C GLY A 118 -1.17 -9.85 -1.07
N SER A 119 -0.68 -8.91 -0.26
CA SER A 119 0.47 -8.08 -0.55
C SER A 119 1.70 -8.54 0.24
N LEU A 120 2.86 -8.65 -0.42
CA LEU A 120 4.14 -8.98 0.20
C LEU A 120 5.07 -7.76 0.19
N THR A 121 5.54 -7.38 1.37
CA THR A 121 6.60 -6.40 1.53
C THR A 121 7.97 -7.08 1.43
N VAL A 122 8.79 -6.61 0.49
CA VAL A 122 10.16 -7.06 0.23
C VAL A 122 11.14 -5.91 0.53
N ASP A 123 12.44 -6.20 0.63
CA ASP A 123 13.50 -5.20 0.89
C ASP A 123 14.32 -4.83 -0.36
N HIS A 124 13.96 -5.36 -1.53
CA HIS A 124 14.64 -5.14 -2.79
C HIS A 124 13.65 -5.07 -3.98
N LEU A 125 14.16 -4.67 -5.13
CA LEU A 125 13.40 -4.69 -6.38
C LEU A 125 13.31 -6.13 -6.91
N VAL A 126 12.09 -6.65 -7.02
CA VAL A 126 11.80 -7.96 -7.64
C VAL A 126 11.81 -7.79 -9.16
N ALA A 127 12.97 -7.93 -9.78
CA ALA A 127 13.18 -7.60 -11.18
C ALA A 127 12.94 -8.76 -12.16
N GLU A 128 13.06 -10.00 -11.69
CA GLU A 128 13.02 -11.19 -12.54
C GLU A 128 11.65 -11.90 -12.45
N PRO A 129 11.04 -12.29 -13.58
CA PRO A 129 9.78 -13.04 -13.57
C PRO A 129 9.86 -14.36 -12.78
N GLN A 130 11.03 -15.01 -12.79
CA GLN A 130 11.27 -16.25 -12.06
C GLN A 130 11.12 -16.05 -10.55
N GLU A 131 11.65 -14.93 -10.02
CA GLU A 131 11.54 -14.60 -8.61
C GLU A 131 10.08 -14.35 -8.20
N ARG A 132 9.29 -13.70 -9.07
CA ARG A 132 7.85 -13.50 -8.83
C ARG A 132 7.12 -14.82 -8.70
N GLN A 133 7.41 -15.79 -9.58
CA GLN A 133 6.84 -17.13 -9.48
C GLN A 133 7.20 -17.83 -8.16
N GLU A 134 8.44 -17.68 -7.70
CA GLU A 134 8.89 -18.22 -6.42
C GLU A 134 8.14 -17.58 -5.25
N LEU A 135 7.96 -16.25 -5.27
CA LEU A 135 7.21 -15.53 -4.24
C LEU A 135 5.72 -15.90 -4.25
N LEU A 136 5.11 -16.09 -5.42
CA LEU A 136 3.73 -16.57 -5.57
C LEU A 136 3.55 -17.92 -4.86
N ILE A 137 4.43 -18.89 -5.17
CA ILE A 137 4.37 -20.25 -4.62
C ILE A 137 4.64 -20.23 -3.11
N GLN A 138 5.65 -19.49 -2.68
CA GLN A 138 6.10 -19.50 -1.28
C GLN A 138 5.14 -18.78 -0.34
N TYR A 139 4.58 -17.64 -0.76
CA TYR A 139 3.81 -16.76 0.12
C TYR A 139 2.31 -16.72 -0.20
N GLN A 140 1.87 -17.27 -1.33
CA GLN A 140 0.47 -17.22 -1.81
C GLN A 140 -0.06 -15.77 -1.89
N ILE A 141 0.80 -14.88 -2.38
CA ILE A 141 0.57 -13.44 -2.53
C ILE A 141 0.38 -13.08 -4.00
N HIS A 142 -0.23 -11.93 -4.26
CA HIS A 142 -0.62 -11.49 -5.60
C HIS A 142 0.23 -10.29 -6.04
N SER A 143 0.78 -9.52 -5.10
CA SER A 143 1.59 -8.33 -5.41
C SER A 143 2.74 -8.14 -4.44
N VAL A 144 3.77 -7.42 -4.89
CA VAL A 144 4.93 -7.01 -4.09
C VAL A 144 5.08 -5.49 -4.01
N ASN A 145 5.53 -4.99 -2.88
CA ASN A 145 5.99 -3.60 -2.70
C ASN A 145 7.04 -3.55 -1.59
N MET A 146 7.48 -2.36 -1.19
CA MET A 146 8.56 -2.21 -0.23
C MET A 146 8.15 -1.53 1.08
N GLU A 147 6.86 -1.29 1.36
CA GLU A 147 6.45 -0.49 2.52
C GLU A 147 5.29 -1.06 3.35
N ASP A 148 4.31 -1.73 2.72
CA ASP A 148 2.97 -1.98 3.30
C ASP A 148 3.01 -2.57 4.71
N TYR A 149 3.71 -3.69 4.90
CA TYR A 149 3.69 -4.44 6.16
C TYR A 149 4.23 -3.62 7.33
N ARG A 150 5.38 -2.97 7.16
CA ARG A 150 6.02 -2.19 8.24
C ARG A 150 5.26 -0.89 8.52
N ALA A 151 4.63 -0.30 7.50
CA ALA A 151 3.72 0.82 7.70
C ALA A 151 2.45 0.37 8.47
N ALA A 152 1.85 -0.75 8.08
CA ALA A 152 0.70 -1.33 8.76
C ALA A 152 1.03 -1.68 10.22
N GLU A 153 2.21 -2.24 10.46
CA GLU A 153 2.72 -2.56 11.80
C GLU A 153 2.89 -1.31 12.67
N ALA A 154 3.46 -0.23 12.12
CA ALA A 154 3.61 1.05 12.82
C ALA A 154 2.25 1.65 13.20
N ALA A 155 1.28 1.64 12.28
CA ALA A 155 -0.07 2.12 12.53
C ALA A 155 -0.80 1.26 13.58
N GLN A 156 -0.71 -0.07 13.48
CA GLN A 156 -1.28 -1.01 14.45
C GLN A 156 -0.71 -0.78 15.85
N LYS A 157 0.61 -0.61 15.99
CA LYS A 157 1.27 -0.30 17.28
C LYS A 157 0.82 1.03 17.88
N ALA A 158 0.44 1.99 17.04
CA ALA A 158 -0.11 3.28 17.48
C ALA A 158 -1.64 3.26 17.70
N GLY A 159 -2.31 2.15 17.41
CA GLY A 159 -3.78 2.05 17.49
C GLY A 159 -4.50 2.86 16.41
N VAL A 160 -3.86 3.14 15.28
CA VAL A 160 -4.40 3.95 14.19
C VAL A 160 -4.89 3.04 13.05
N PRO A 161 -6.12 3.22 12.52
CA PRO A 161 -6.61 2.52 11.34
C PRO A 161 -5.68 2.64 10.14
N PHE A 162 -5.52 1.56 9.37
CA PHE A 162 -4.59 1.51 8.24
C PHE A 162 -5.21 0.84 7.01
N LEU A 163 -4.92 1.41 5.84
CA LEU A 163 -5.16 0.80 4.54
C LEU A 163 -4.01 1.13 3.60
N SER A 164 -3.58 0.16 2.79
CA SER A 164 -2.75 0.39 1.62
C SER A 164 -3.57 0.24 0.35
N VAL A 165 -3.38 1.16 -0.58
CA VAL A 165 -3.98 1.17 -1.91
C VAL A 165 -2.84 1.29 -2.91
N ARG A 166 -2.68 0.28 -3.77
CA ARG A 166 -1.59 0.23 -4.74
C ARG A 166 -2.13 0.14 -6.16
N VAL A 167 -1.35 0.62 -7.11
CA VAL A 167 -1.59 0.36 -8.54
C VAL A 167 -0.49 -0.56 -9.06
N VAL A 168 -0.86 -1.58 -9.84
CA VAL A 168 0.12 -2.44 -10.52
C VAL A 168 0.88 -1.61 -11.54
N LEU A 169 2.20 -1.50 -11.39
CA LEU A 169 3.07 -0.81 -12.34
C LEU A 169 3.62 -1.77 -13.39
N ASP A 170 4.11 -2.91 -12.94
CA ASP A 170 4.74 -3.94 -13.75
C ASP A 170 4.13 -5.32 -13.47
N THR A 171 3.95 -6.14 -14.50
CA THR A 171 3.18 -7.41 -14.42
C THR A 171 4.08 -8.62 -14.20
N ALA A 172 3.52 -9.76 -13.79
CA ALA A 172 4.30 -10.96 -13.40
C ALA A 172 5.36 -11.42 -14.43
N GLY A 173 5.08 -11.26 -15.73
CA GLY A 173 5.99 -11.66 -16.82
C GLY A 173 7.03 -10.61 -17.22
N GLN A 174 6.94 -9.38 -16.70
CA GLN A 174 7.79 -8.27 -17.13
C GLN A 174 9.15 -8.30 -16.39
N ARG A 175 10.25 -8.37 -17.14
CA ARG A 175 11.58 -8.11 -16.57
C ARG A 175 11.79 -6.60 -16.39
N LEU A 176 12.27 -6.21 -15.21
CA LEU A 176 12.65 -4.82 -14.94
C LEU A 176 14.12 -4.55 -15.28
N PRO A 177 14.47 -3.32 -15.72
CA PRO A 177 15.86 -2.94 -15.94
C PRO A 177 16.63 -2.89 -14.61
N GLY A 178 17.88 -3.35 -14.64
CA GLY A 178 18.85 -3.31 -13.53
C GLY A 178 20.23 -2.90 -14.01
#